data_AF-A0A832SFW6-F1
#
_entry.id   AF-A0A832SFW6-F1
#
_cell.length_a   1.000
_cell.length_b   1.000
_cell.length_c   1.000
_cell.angle_alpha   90.00
_cell.angle_beta   90.00
_cell.angle_gamma   90.00
#
_symmetry.space_group_name_H-M   'P 1'
#
loop_
_entity.id
_entity.type
_entity.pdbx_description
1 polymer ?
#
loop_
_entity_poly.entity_id
_entity_poly.type
_entity_poly.pdbx_seq_one_letter_code
_entity_poly.pdbx_strand_id
1 'polypeptide(L)'
;MDFSGQYLTYNDYQALGGTLNEMPFNILEFEARQNIDKYTFGRLKDLSSQSQETKLCVYKLIGVINGYSEYETSNKSKASESTDGYSVSYSTPNVSFSESKNNEIQNIVREYLVDCKLEDGTPYMYCGADV
;
A
#
# COMPACT_ATOMS: atom_id res chain seq x y z
N MET A 1 18.54 8.79 8.83
CA MET A 1 17.08 8.86 8.78
C MET A 1 16.61 7.64 9.52
N ASP A 2 16.01 7.84 10.69
CA ASP A 2 15.56 6.74 11.54
C ASP A 2 14.09 6.46 11.24
N PHE A 3 13.79 5.21 10.91
CA PHE A 3 12.43 4.74 10.65
C PHE A 3 11.88 4.13 11.94
N SER A 4 10.80 4.70 12.47
CA SER A 4 10.11 4.24 13.68
C SER A 4 8.60 4.16 13.45
N GLY A 5 7.92 3.33 14.25
CA GLY A 5 6.47 3.10 14.12
C GLY A 5 6.07 2.32 12.87
N GLN A 6 6.95 1.44 12.38
CA GLN A 6 6.68 0.59 11.23
C GLN A 6 5.59 -0.42 11.56
N TYR A 7 4.69 -0.65 10.60
CA TYR A 7 3.63 -1.64 10.74
C TYR A 7 4.12 -3.04 10.41
N LEU A 8 5.10 -3.13 9.49
CA LEU A 8 5.83 -4.32 9.15
C LEU A 8 7.32 -4.08 9.42
N THR A 9 7.96 -4.94 10.20
CA THR A 9 9.42 -4.84 10.41
C THR A 9 10.16 -5.44 9.22
N TYR A 10 11.41 -5.03 9.01
CA TYR A 10 12.24 -5.60 7.93
C TYR A 10 12.43 -7.13 8.09
N ASN A 11 12.60 -7.61 9.31
CA ASN A 11 12.72 -9.04 9.60
C ASN A 11 11.44 -9.82 9.22
N ASP A 12 10.27 -9.29 9.58
CA ASP A 12 8.98 -9.90 9.21
C ASP A 12 8.78 -9.86 7.69
N TYR A 13 9.18 -8.75 7.04
CA TYR A 13 9.15 -8.62 5.58
C TYR A 13 10.01 -9.69 4.88
N GLN A 14 11.23 -9.93 5.37
CA GLN A 14 12.08 -10.99 4.84
C GLN A 14 11.48 -12.38 5.08
N ALA A 15 10.86 -12.61 6.24
CA ALA A 15 10.18 -13.87 6.55
C ALA A 15 8.98 -14.14 5.62
N LEU A 16 8.31 -13.08 5.13
CA LEU A 16 7.25 -13.14 4.13
C LEU A 16 7.77 -13.30 2.69
N GLY A 17 9.09 -13.41 2.48
CA GLY A 17 9.72 -13.57 1.17
C GLY A 17 10.06 -12.25 0.47
N GLY A 18 10.20 -11.16 1.23
CA GLY A 18 10.65 -9.88 0.73
C GLY A 18 12.08 -9.90 0.17
N THR A 19 12.30 -9.22 -0.95
CA THR A 19 13.57 -9.24 -1.70
C THR A 19 14.30 -7.89 -1.71
N LEU A 20 13.64 -6.83 -1.26
CA LEU A 20 14.22 -5.48 -1.21
C LEU A 20 15.25 -5.37 -0.09
N ASN A 21 16.24 -4.51 -0.30
CA ASN A 21 17.16 -4.09 0.77
C ASN A 21 16.42 -3.25 1.83
N GLU A 22 16.99 -3.13 3.02
CA GLU A 22 16.38 -2.45 4.16
C GLU A 22 15.99 -0.99 3.88
N MET A 23 16.88 -0.19 3.26
CA MET A 23 16.58 1.21 2.98
C MET A 23 15.41 1.42 1.99
N PRO A 24 15.37 0.78 0.80
CA PRO A 24 14.21 0.89 -0.09
C PRO A 24 12.94 0.28 0.54
N PHE A 25 13.06 -0.80 1.31
CA PHE A 25 11.95 -1.33 2.09
C PHE A 25 11.39 -0.27 3.05
N ASN A 26 12.23 0.38 3.85
CA ASN A 26 11.80 1.36 4.84
C ASN A 26 11.06 2.56 4.21
N ILE A 27 11.50 3.01 3.02
CA ILE A 27 10.82 4.08 2.28
C ILE A 27 9.43 3.62 1.80
N LEU A 28 9.35 2.42 1.21
CA LEU A 28 8.10 1.88 0.69
C LEU A 28 7.12 1.50 1.80
N GLU A 29 7.63 0.98 2.92
CA GLU A 29 6.85 0.71 4.14
C GLU A 29 6.23 2.00 4.67
N PHE A 30 7.00 3.10 4.71
CA PHE A 30 6.49 4.40 5.11
C PHE A 30 5.37 4.90 4.17
N GLU A 31 5.52 4.74 2.85
CA GLU A 31 4.45 5.08 1.88
C GLU A 31 3.22 4.19 2.06
N ALA A 32 3.40 2.88 2.20
CA ALA A 32 2.31 1.93 2.44
C ALA A 32 1.55 2.25 3.73
N ARG A 33 2.29 2.53 4.82
CA ARG A 33 1.73 2.91 6.11
C ARG A 33 0.90 4.19 6.02
N GLN A 34 1.40 5.22 5.33
CA GLN A 34 0.62 6.45 5.12
C GLN A 34 -0.68 6.20 4.35
N ASN A 35 -0.68 5.28 3.38
CA ASN A 35 -1.90 4.90 2.67
C ASN A 35 -2.89 4.20 3.60
N ILE A 36 -2.44 3.23 4.41
CA ILE A 36 -3.29 2.57 5.41
C ILE A 36 -3.84 3.59 6.42
N ASP A 37 -3.00 4.49 6.91
CA ASP A 37 -3.38 5.55 7.85
C ASP A 37 -4.50 6.43 7.29
N LYS A 38 -4.42 6.78 6.00
CA LYS A 38 -5.44 7.59 5.32
C LYS A 38 -6.81 6.90 5.32
N TYR A 39 -6.85 5.58 5.13
CA TYR A 39 -8.11 4.82 5.08
C TYR A 39 -8.63 4.39 6.46
N THR A 40 -7.75 4.26 7.44
CA THR A 40 -8.10 3.89 8.82
C THR A 40 -8.24 5.10 9.74
N PHE A 41 -8.06 6.32 9.20
CA PHE A 41 -8.05 7.59 9.94
C PHE A 41 -6.98 7.62 11.05
N GLY A 42 -5.85 6.96 10.82
CA GLY A 42 -4.72 6.91 11.75
C GLY A 42 -4.97 6.09 13.03
N ARG A 43 -6.07 5.33 13.10
CA ARG A 43 -6.41 4.52 14.29
C ARG A 43 -5.38 3.44 14.63
N LEU A 44 -4.58 3.03 13.66
CA LEU A 44 -3.57 1.99 13.82
C LEU A 44 -2.23 2.54 14.33
N LYS A 45 -2.01 3.85 14.39
CA LYS A 45 -0.70 4.45 14.72
C LYS A 45 -0.24 4.17 16.14
N ASP A 46 -1.16 4.18 17.09
CA ASP A 46 -0.86 4.07 18.51
C ASP A 46 -0.98 2.64 19.04
N LEU A 47 -1.22 1.66 18.16
CA LEU A 47 -1.27 0.26 18.55
C LEU A 47 0.14 -0.26 18.88
N SER A 48 0.25 -0.92 20.04
CA SER A 48 1.48 -1.57 20.50
C SER A 48 1.93 -2.72 19.58
N SER A 49 0.98 -3.36 18.91
CA SER A 49 1.23 -4.41 17.93
C SER A 49 0.21 -4.32 16.80
N GLN A 50 0.68 -4.46 15.56
CA GLN A 50 -0.20 -4.55 14.40
C GLN A 50 -0.69 -6.00 14.22
N SER A 51 -1.93 -6.14 13.77
CA SER A 51 -2.49 -7.45 13.43
C SER A 51 -1.79 -8.06 12.21
N GLN A 52 -1.92 -9.37 12.04
CA GLN A 52 -1.29 -10.08 10.92
C GLN A 52 -1.83 -9.59 9.58
N GLU A 53 -3.11 -9.23 9.52
CA GLU A 53 -3.78 -8.67 8.34
C GLU A 53 -3.16 -7.32 7.94
N THR A 54 -2.90 -6.44 8.91
CA THR A 54 -2.21 -5.17 8.65
C THR A 54 -0.80 -5.41 8.11
N LYS A 55 -0.05 -6.36 8.68
CA LYS A 55 1.30 -6.71 8.21
C LYS A 55 1.30 -7.22 6.77
N LEU A 56 0.35 -8.10 6.43
CA LEU A 56 0.19 -8.64 5.07
C LEU A 56 -0.26 -7.57 4.08
N CYS A 57 -1.14 -6.65 4.52
CA CYS A 57 -1.55 -5.50 3.73
C CYS A 57 -0.35 -4.63 3.35
N VAL A 58 0.51 -4.29 4.31
CA VAL A 58 1.75 -3.53 4.07
C VAL A 58 2.66 -4.28 3.08
N TYR A 59 2.90 -5.58 3.29
CA TYR A 59 3.70 -6.39 2.38
C TYR A 59 3.17 -6.32 0.93
N LYS A 60 1.85 -6.47 0.74
CA LYS A 60 1.23 -6.42 -0.58
C LYS A 60 1.33 -5.02 -1.20
N LEU A 61 1.11 -3.97 -0.41
CA LEU A 61 1.22 -2.58 -0.86
C LEU A 61 2.64 -2.22 -1.29
N ILE A 62 3.67 -2.67 -0.58
CA ILE A 62 5.07 -2.47 -0.98
C ILE A 62 5.31 -3.04 -2.38
N GLY A 63 4.81 -4.24 -2.67
CA GLY A 63 4.94 -4.86 -3.99
C GLY A 63 4.26 -4.04 -5.10
N VAL A 64 3.04 -3.55 -4.84
CA VAL A 64 2.31 -2.70 -5.80
C VAL A 64 3.02 -1.38 -6.02
N ILE A 65 3.36 -0.65 -4.95
CA ILE A 65 4.03 0.66 -5.04
C ILE A 65 5.37 0.53 -5.79
N ASN A 66 6.15 -0.51 -5.49
CA ASN A 66 7.41 -0.77 -6.18
C ASN A 66 7.19 -1.05 -7.68
N GLY A 67 6.24 -1.92 -8.03
CA GLY A 67 5.95 -2.26 -9.42
C GLY A 67 5.51 -1.05 -10.27
N TYR A 68 4.69 -0.16 -9.71
CA TYR A 68 4.32 1.09 -10.39
C TYR A 68 5.53 2.03 -10.53
N SER A 69 6.40 2.12 -9.52
CA SER A 69 7.60 2.97 -9.56
C SER A 69 8.61 2.52 -10.62
N GLU A 70 8.81 1.20 -10.76
CA GLU A 70 9.66 0.59 -11.79
C GLU A 70 9.12 0.87 -13.20
N TYR A 71 7.79 0.79 -13.36
CA TYR A 71 7.13 1.10 -14.61
C TYR A 71 7.26 2.59 -14.98
N GLU A 72 7.05 3.52 -14.05
CA GLU A 72 7.22 4.95 -14.29
C GLU A 72 8.65 5.30 -14.71
N THR A 73 9.64 4.71 -14.03
CA THR A 73 11.06 4.91 -14.35
C THR A 73 11.39 4.39 -15.75
N SER A 74 10.90 3.18 -16.07
CA SER A 74 11.10 2.57 -17.39
C SER A 74 10.44 3.36 -18.52
N ASN A 75 9.26 3.94 -18.29
CA ASN A 75 8.56 4.76 -19.30
C ASN A 75 9.18 6.16 -19.43
N LYS A 76 9.69 6.76 -18.35
CA LYS A 76 10.44 8.02 -18.44
C LYS A 76 11.76 7.85 -19.20
N SER A 77 12.45 6.72 -19.06
CA SER A 77 13.63 6.40 -19.89
C SER A 77 13.29 6.18 -21.37
N LYS A 78 12.04 5.84 -21.69
CA LYS A 78 11.53 5.73 -23.06
C LYS A 78 10.92 7.03 -23.60
N ALA A 79 10.88 8.11 -22.82
CA ALA A 79 10.26 9.38 -23.23
C ALA A 79 11.02 10.19 -24.29
N SER A 80 12.10 9.66 -24.88
CA SER A 80 12.62 10.16 -26.18
C SER A 80 11.94 9.52 -27.39
N GLU A 81 11.07 8.54 -27.21
CA GLU A 81 10.27 7.93 -28.27
C GLU A 81 8.81 7.86 -27.81
N SER A 82 7.92 8.52 -28.55
CA SER A 82 6.52 8.76 -28.21
C SER A 82 5.72 7.52 -27.78
N THR A 83 4.80 7.76 -26.84
CA THR A 83 3.48 7.13 -26.63
C THR A 83 3.29 5.71 -27.16
N ASP A 84 3.33 4.72 -26.26
CA ASP A 84 2.36 3.62 -26.14
C ASP A 84 2.99 2.54 -25.25
N GLY A 85 2.30 2.09 -24.20
CA GLY A 85 2.90 1.03 -23.38
C GLY A 85 2.32 0.73 -22.02
N TYR A 86 1.01 0.79 -21.80
CA TYR A 86 0.34 -0.24 -20.97
C TYR A 86 -1.17 -0.25 -21.23
N SER A 87 -1.61 -1.24 -22.02
CA SER A 87 -3.01 -1.64 -22.11
C SER A 87 -3.39 -2.41 -20.85
N VAL A 88 -3.99 -1.75 -19.87
CA VAL A 88 -4.80 -2.45 -18.86
C VAL A 88 -6.04 -2.94 -19.59
N SER A 89 -6.07 -4.23 -19.96
CA SER A 89 -7.29 -4.88 -20.47
C SER A 89 -8.26 -5.15 -19.32
N TYR A 90 -8.82 -4.08 -18.75
CA TYR A 90 -10.13 -4.10 -18.11
C TYR A 90 -10.97 -3.07 -18.86
N SER A 91 -12.09 -3.51 -19.40
CA SER A 91 -12.96 -2.79 -20.33
C SER A 91 -13.61 -1.52 -19.75
N THR A 92 -12.82 -0.50 -19.41
CA THR A 92 -13.28 0.85 -19.04
C THR A 92 -12.36 1.89 -19.68
N PRO A 93 -12.86 2.76 -20.57
CA PRO A 93 -12.04 3.74 -21.26
C PRO A 93 -11.77 4.93 -20.33
N ASN A 94 -10.51 5.38 -20.23
CA ASN A 94 -10.04 6.64 -19.59
C ASN A 94 -9.67 6.65 -18.09
N VAL A 95 -9.12 5.59 -17.49
CA VAL A 95 -8.47 5.71 -16.17
C VAL A 95 -6.98 6.00 -16.33
N SER A 96 -6.51 7.11 -15.72
CA SER A 96 -5.10 7.50 -15.70
C SER A 96 -4.24 6.49 -14.93
N PHE A 97 -2.96 6.35 -15.27
CA PHE A 97 -2.01 5.48 -14.55
C PHE A 97 -2.02 5.71 -13.03
N SER A 98 -2.07 6.98 -12.60
CA SER A 98 -2.16 7.34 -11.18
C SER A 98 -3.49 6.90 -10.55
N GLU A 99 -4.58 6.97 -11.32
CA GLU A 99 -5.90 6.53 -10.87
C GLU A 99 -5.95 5.00 -10.71
N SER A 100 -5.35 4.25 -11.63
CA SER A 100 -5.18 2.79 -11.49
C SER A 100 -4.37 2.42 -10.26
N LYS A 101 -3.24 3.09 -10.00
CA LYS A 101 -2.43 2.90 -8.78
C LYS A 101 -3.28 3.10 -7.53
N ASN A 102 -4.01 4.21 -7.47
CA ASN A 102 -4.81 4.57 -6.29
C ASN A 102 -5.96 3.59 -6.06
N ASN A 103 -6.65 3.15 -7.13
CA ASN A 103 -7.71 2.15 -7.04
C ASN A 103 -7.18 0.80 -6.55
N GLU A 104 -6.03 0.35 -7.05
CA GLU A 104 -5.41 -0.91 -6.63
C GLU A 104 -5.01 -0.88 -5.15
N ILE A 105 -4.36 0.21 -4.71
CA ILE A 105 -4.05 0.44 -3.29
C ILE A 105 -5.33 0.40 -2.45
N GLN A 106 -6.39 1.10 -2.87
CA GLN A 106 -7.65 1.14 -2.14
C GLN A 106 -8.29 -0.24 -2.02
N ASN A 107 -8.27 -1.02 -3.09
CA ASN A 107 -8.83 -2.38 -3.12
C ASN A 107 -8.09 -3.30 -2.16
N ILE A 108 -6.75 -3.28 -2.17
CA ILE A 108 -5.93 -4.07 -1.24
C ILE A 108 -6.23 -3.69 0.21
N VAL A 109 -6.24 -2.39 0.52
CA VAL A 109 -6.52 -1.93 1.89
C VAL A 109 -7.91 -2.42 2.35
N ARG A 110 -8.92 -2.34 1.49
CA ARG A 110 -10.26 -2.85 1.80
C ARG A 110 -10.27 -4.37 2.00
N GLU A 111 -9.67 -5.12 1.08
CA GLU A 111 -9.66 -6.59 1.13
C GLU A 111 -9.07 -7.12 2.43
N TYR A 112 -7.98 -6.53 2.90
CA TYR A 112 -7.31 -6.98 4.12
C TYR A 112 -7.90 -6.42 5.42
N LEU A 113 -8.44 -5.19 5.41
CA LEU A 113 -8.81 -4.48 6.65
C LEU A 113 -10.32 -4.35 6.88
N VAL A 114 -11.18 -4.75 5.95
CA VAL A 114 -12.64 -4.58 6.07
C VAL A 114 -13.24 -5.34 7.26
N ASP A 115 -12.77 -6.57 7.50
CA ASP A 115 -13.23 -7.41 8.61
C ASP A 115 -12.47 -7.16 9.91
N CYS A 116 -11.40 -6.35 9.87
CA CYS A 116 -10.58 -6.06 11.04
C CYS A 116 -11.23 -5.02 11.96
N LYS A 117 -11.15 -5.29 13.26
CA LYS A 117 -11.71 -4.45 14.32
C LYS A 117 -10.66 -4.24 15.41
N LEU A 118 -10.73 -3.08 16.06
CA LEU A 118 -10.00 -2.80 17.28
C LEU A 118 -10.48 -3.71 18.42
N GLU A 119 -9.72 -3.76 19.52
CA GLU A 119 -10.11 -4.53 20.71
C GLU A 119 -11.47 -4.09 21.29
N ASP A 120 -11.83 -2.81 21.08
CA ASP A 120 -13.12 -2.22 21.44
C ASP A 120 -14.26 -2.55 20.44
N GLY A 121 -14.00 -3.41 19.44
CA GLY A 121 -14.98 -3.83 18.43
C GLY A 121 -15.23 -2.81 17.30
N THR A 122 -14.61 -1.63 17.36
CA THR A 122 -14.70 -0.60 16.31
C THR A 122 -13.97 -1.06 15.03
N PRO A 123 -14.63 -1.11 13.86
CA PRO A 123 -13.98 -1.44 12.59
C PRO A 123 -12.87 -0.46 12.22
N TYR A 124 -11.76 -0.97 11.68
CA TYR A 124 -10.60 -0.14 11.30
C TYR A 124 -10.98 0.98 10.32
N MET A 125 -11.84 0.66 9.34
CA MET A 125 -12.26 1.57 8.27
C MET A 125 -13.57 2.33 8.59
N TYR A 126 -13.99 2.39 9.86
CA TYR A 126 -15.24 3.06 10.21
C TYR A 126 -15.17 4.57 9.91
N CYS A 127 -16.02 5.06 9.00
CA CYS A 127 -16.05 6.46 8.57
C CYS A 127 -16.98 7.36 9.39
N GLY A 128 -17.58 6.86 10.49
CA GLY A 128 -18.50 7.68 11.29
C GLY A 128 -19.84 7.97 10.60
N ALA A 129 -20.24 7.16 9.61
CA ALA A 129 -21.60 7.24 9.09
C ALA A 129 -22.57 6.70 10.15
N ASP A 130 -23.08 7.62 10.96
CA ASP A 130 -24.31 7.44 11.75
C ASP A 130 -25.47 7.19 10.76
N VAL A 131 -26.36 6.28 11.13
CA VAL A 131 -27.50 5.79 10.33
C VAL A 131 -28.52 6.90 10.06
#